data_AF-A0A5B9WQG2-F1
#
_entry.id   AF-A0A5B9WQG2-F1
#
_cell.length_a   1.000
_cell.length_b   1.000
_cell.length_c   1.000
_cell.angle_alpha   90.00
_cell.angle_beta   90.00
_cell.angle_gamma   90.00
#
_symmetry.space_group_name_H-M   'P 1'
#
loop_
_entity.id
_entity.type
_entity.pdbx_description
1 polymer ?
#
loop_
_entity_poly.entity_id
_entity_poly.type
_entity_poly.pdbx_seq_one_letter_code
_entity_poly.pdbx_strand_id
1 'polypeptide(L)'
;MKKSLLFSLLLLLHFAAIAQPSGYTPGEQVCWNFNGRDHGYFKAAGNGERHILISFTGDGETNCSNYQNQAPQKWLNDAGLNWDGRTVRGPGDTIIWEVLTIPHNSATFMANYAADINYFFANIAFIDTSDYSRFHMEGLSGGVGRMWGFMTNLQDHNSPYRHIFSTTISQSCAWLGQTTEMAAYSHNRRHWVWYGTADANPGTPPAASVSLYNTLNGTKHLTAQSGSGHGASTWDSCMSLHGTDTLTNRWLWMVAKNDTAVPCDIGGGPEGYVPGTQVNWRFNGRDHGYFRAAGCGERHILISFIGDSVIDSTNYQSESPQKLLNDLGINWDGRTVRGPGDTIIWEVFSIPYNSGYWLPNYASDINYFFSHIAEIDTTNRDLFHIVGVSGGVGRMWGYITNDQSHNSPYRDLFSTTISVATHWFSNYAPLATYSTGRRHWVWHGADDASGTNPPAASTALYNTLNGDKILTFQAGAGHSAVTVDSVFSLAGTDSSSNRWIWMVQSGTSGGSLLRGGELLSYKQPAAPLKQARLYPNPATNYVYVELDALPQGAYRIAVTDMSGKVQTVMNNVKGTNCQVDVSRLPKGMYILQAEGGGKNIRLKFLKE
;
A
#
# COMPACT_ATOMS: atom_id res chain seq x y z
N MET A 1 49.14 -5.41 29.61
CA MET A 1 47.86 -5.11 28.91
C MET A 1 47.99 -4.63 27.45
N LYS A 2 49.10 -4.06 26.97
CA LYS A 2 49.20 -3.57 25.56
C LYS A 2 49.32 -4.65 24.47
N LYS A 3 49.74 -5.88 24.78
CA LYS A 3 49.88 -6.98 23.79
C LYS A 3 48.56 -7.68 23.42
N SER A 4 47.51 -7.56 24.25
CA SER A 4 46.22 -8.20 23.97
C SER A 4 45.36 -7.42 22.97
N LEU A 5 45.51 -6.10 22.89
CA LEU A 5 44.73 -5.25 21.99
C LEU A 5 45.16 -5.43 20.52
N LEU A 6 46.47 -5.63 20.28
CA LEU A 6 47.02 -5.80 18.94
C LEU A 6 46.57 -7.13 18.31
N PHE A 7 46.40 -8.18 19.12
CA PHE A 7 45.95 -9.50 18.64
C PHE A 7 44.46 -9.48 18.27
N SER A 8 43.62 -8.76 19.03
CA SER A 8 42.21 -8.54 18.67
C SER A 8 42.05 -7.66 17.41
N LEU A 9 42.88 -6.63 17.24
CA LEU A 9 42.91 -5.83 16.00
C LEU A 9 43.44 -6.62 14.80
N LEU A 10 44.45 -7.46 14.99
CA LEU A 10 44.97 -8.35 13.94
C LEU A 10 43.98 -9.46 13.56
N LEU A 11 43.22 -10.01 14.52
CA LEU A 11 42.10 -10.91 14.22
C LEU A 11 40.99 -10.19 13.46
N LEU A 12 40.60 -8.98 13.87
CA LEU A 12 39.61 -8.15 13.15
C LEU A 12 40.06 -7.80 11.72
N LEU A 13 41.36 -7.64 11.48
CA LEU A 13 41.93 -7.40 10.15
C LEU A 13 42.07 -8.67 9.29
N HIS A 14 42.07 -9.88 9.89
CA HIS A 14 42.12 -11.15 9.16
C HIS A 14 40.75 -11.65 8.66
N PHE A 15 39.65 -11.05 9.11
CA PHE A 15 38.30 -11.39 8.62
C PHE A 15 37.87 -10.64 7.35
N ALA A 16 38.77 -9.84 6.74
CA ALA A 16 38.48 -9.07 5.54
C ALA A 16 39.26 -9.54 4.29
N ALA A 17 39.70 -10.81 4.24
CA ALA A 17 39.97 -11.43 2.95
C ALA A 17 38.62 -11.71 2.29
N ILE A 18 38.13 -10.72 1.56
CA ILE A 18 36.80 -10.69 0.94
C ILE A 18 36.70 -11.90 0.00
N ALA A 19 35.95 -12.91 0.42
CA ALA A 19 35.69 -14.09 -0.38
C ALA A 19 34.81 -13.65 -1.58
N GLN A 20 35.45 -13.56 -2.74
CA GLN A 20 34.95 -13.14 -4.06
C GLN A 20 35.86 -13.76 -5.14
N PRO A 21 35.44 -13.83 -6.41
CA PRO A 21 36.34 -14.22 -7.50
C PRO A 21 37.61 -13.37 -7.49
N SER A 22 38.76 -13.97 -7.75
CA SER A 22 40.03 -13.24 -7.81
C SER A 22 39.97 -12.14 -8.89
N GLY A 23 40.32 -10.91 -8.52
CA GLY A 23 40.29 -9.77 -9.44
C GLY A 23 38.90 -9.19 -9.70
N TYR A 24 37.89 -9.56 -8.90
CA TYR A 24 36.53 -9.04 -9.01
C TYR A 24 36.43 -7.55 -8.62
N THR A 25 35.79 -6.75 -9.48
CA THR A 25 35.40 -5.37 -9.18
C THR A 25 33.89 -5.31 -8.88
N PRO A 26 33.45 -4.77 -7.72
CA PRO A 26 32.03 -4.58 -7.45
C PRO A 26 31.30 -3.75 -8.52
N GLY A 27 30.10 -4.18 -8.89
CA GLY A 27 29.31 -3.59 -9.97
C GLY A 27 29.63 -4.16 -11.37
N GLU A 28 30.72 -4.91 -11.50
CA GLU A 28 31.01 -5.67 -12.71
C GLU A 28 30.47 -7.09 -12.60
N GLN A 29 30.18 -7.68 -13.76
CA GLN A 29 29.92 -9.10 -13.85
C GLN A 29 31.20 -9.82 -14.28
N VAL A 30 31.48 -10.96 -13.64
CA VAL A 30 32.58 -11.83 -14.03
C VAL A 30 32.12 -13.27 -14.25
N CYS A 31 32.92 -14.01 -15.02
CA CYS A 31 32.84 -15.46 -15.04
C CYS A 31 33.68 -16.03 -13.89
N TRP A 32 33.03 -16.73 -12.97
CA TRP A 32 33.69 -17.42 -11.88
C TRP A 32 33.71 -18.92 -12.19
N ASN A 33 34.91 -19.48 -12.37
CA ASN A 33 35.07 -20.91 -12.58
C ASN A 33 35.37 -21.62 -11.26
N PHE A 34 34.50 -22.54 -10.85
CA PHE A 34 34.72 -23.43 -9.71
C PHE A 34 33.98 -24.76 -9.90
N ASN A 35 34.39 -25.80 -9.17
CA ASN A 35 33.93 -27.18 -9.39
C ASN A 35 34.06 -27.66 -10.86
N GLY A 36 35.01 -27.08 -11.61
CA GLY A 36 35.24 -27.39 -13.03
C GLY A 36 34.15 -26.84 -13.96
N ARG A 37 33.40 -25.83 -13.54
CA ARG A 37 32.24 -25.28 -14.24
C ARG A 37 32.24 -23.76 -14.21
N ASP A 38 31.65 -23.17 -15.22
CA ASP A 38 31.48 -21.72 -15.35
C ASP A 38 30.20 -21.26 -14.65
N HIS A 39 30.30 -20.15 -13.92
CA HIS A 39 29.19 -19.49 -13.25
C HIS A 39 29.29 -17.98 -13.40
N GLY A 40 28.15 -17.30 -13.48
CA GLY A 40 28.13 -15.83 -13.48
C GLY A 40 28.16 -15.34 -12.05
N TYR A 41 28.99 -14.36 -11.77
CA TYR A 41 29.01 -13.68 -10.47
C TYR A 41 28.88 -12.18 -10.65
N PHE A 42 27.98 -11.59 -9.86
CA PHE A 42 27.78 -10.15 -9.77
C PHE A 42 27.52 -9.77 -8.32
N LYS A 43 28.10 -8.66 -7.88
CA LYS A 43 27.80 -8.02 -6.60
C LYS A 43 27.83 -6.52 -6.75
N ALA A 44 26.73 -5.89 -6.39
CA ALA A 44 26.58 -4.45 -6.29
C ALA A 44 27.66 -3.80 -5.40
N ALA A 45 28.16 -2.63 -5.81
CA ALA A 45 29.05 -1.83 -4.98
C ALA A 45 28.26 -1.10 -3.88
N GLY A 46 28.91 -0.63 -2.82
CA GLY A 46 28.32 0.29 -1.82
C GLY A 46 27.67 -0.37 -0.60
N ASN A 47 26.88 0.44 0.13
CA ASN A 47 26.29 0.08 1.42
C ASN A 47 24.77 -0.08 1.29
N GLY A 48 24.22 -1.06 2.01
CA GLY A 48 22.78 -1.31 2.07
C GLY A 48 22.46 -2.70 2.62
N GLU A 49 21.17 -3.06 2.64
CA GLU A 49 20.72 -4.40 3.00
C GLU A 49 21.12 -5.36 1.87
N ARG A 50 21.95 -6.37 2.17
CA ARG A 50 22.45 -7.31 1.17
C ARG A 50 21.46 -8.43 0.93
N HIS A 51 21.07 -8.63 -0.33
CA HIS A 51 20.19 -9.71 -0.77
C HIS A 51 20.92 -10.61 -1.79
N ILE A 52 20.61 -11.90 -1.77
CA ILE A 52 21.19 -12.91 -2.64
C ILE A 52 20.14 -13.45 -3.61
N LEU A 53 20.47 -13.46 -4.90
CA LEU A 53 19.69 -14.09 -5.95
C LEU A 53 20.48 -15.25 -6.58
N ILE A 54 19.92 -16.46 -6.53
CA ILE A 54 20.43 -17.59 -7.30
C ILE A 54 19.59 -17.74 -8.57
N SER A 55 20.22 -17.62 -9.73
CA SER A 55 19.58 -17.61 -11.05
C SER A 55 19.94 -18.85 -11.85
N PHE A 56 18.95 -19.65 -12.22
CA PHE A 56 19.11 -20.78 -13.12
C PHE A 56 18.70 -20.38 -14.54
N THR A 57 19.66 -20.34 -15.46
CA THR A 57 19.39 -19.94 -16.85
C THR A 57 18.64 -21.01 -17.64
N GLY A 58 18.14 -20.64 -18.82
CA GLY A 58 17.47 -21.55 -19.76
C GLY A 58 18.37 -22.58 -20.43
N ASP A 59 17.74 -23.50 -21.15
CA ASP A 59 18.43 -24.54 -21.92
C ASP A 59 19.06 -23.90 -23.16
N GLY A 60 20.40 -23.83 -23.19
CA GLY A 60 21.16 -23.16 -24.24
C GLY A 60 22.34 -22.34 -23.67
N GLU A 61 22.18 -21.88 -22.44
CA GLU A 61 23.24 -21.19 -21.71
C GLU A 61 24.11 -22.23 -20.99
N THR A 62 25.30 -22.51 -21.52
CA THR A 62 26.19 -23.57 -21.03
C THR A 62 27.47 -23.06 -20.36
N ASN A 63 27.77 -21.77 -20.52
CA ASN A 63 28.98 -21.11 -20.01
C ASN A 63 28.72 -19.59 -19.88
N CYS A 64 29.76 -18.82 -19.55
CA CYS A 64 29.64 -17.38 -19.31
C CYS A 64 29.54 -16.48 -20.54
N SER A 65 29.66 -17.00 -21.76
CA SER A 65 29.82 -16.19 -22.98
C SER A 65 28.67 -15.21 -23.24
N ASN A 66 27.45 -15.52 -22.77
CA ASN A 66 26.24 -14.76 -23.08
C ASN A 66 25.58 -14.08 -21.88
N TYR A 67 26.16 -14.17 -20.67
CA TYR A 67 25.44 -13.73 -19.49
C TYR A 67 25.14 -12.24 -19.43
N GLN A 68 25.98 -11.41 -20.05
CA GLN A 68 25.68 -9.98 -20.21
C GLN A 68 24.33 -9.75 -20.91
N ASN A 69 23.87 -10.71 -21.72
CA ASN A 69 22.64 -10.62 -22.49
C ASN A 69 21.50 -11.48 -21.93
N GLN A 70 21.76 -12.44 -21.05
CA GLN A 70 20.76 -13.47 -20.67
C GLN A 70 20.65 -13.74 -19.16
N ALA A 71 21.41 -13.02 -18.32
CA ALA A 71 21.40 -13.24 -16.88
C ALA A 71 20.82 -12.03 -16.12
N PRO A 72 20.29 -12.23 -14.90
CA PRO A 72 19.55 -11.19 -14.16
C PRO A 72 20.22 -9.84 -13.97
N GLN A 73 21.51 -9.89 -13.78
CA GLN A 73 22.38 -8.73 -13.59
C GLN A 73 22.37 -7.76 -14.78
N LYS A 74 21.99 -8.20 -15.99
CA LYS A 74 21.84 -7.26 -17.11
C LYS A 74 20.72 -6.25 -16.86
N TRP A 75 19.69 -6.62 -16.09
CA TRP A 75 18.61 -5.71 -15.74
C TRP A 75 18.98 -4.80 -14.57
N LEU A 76 20.01 -5.17 -13.82
CA LEU A 76 20.72 -4.28 -12.90
C LEU A 76 21.73 -3.36 -13.63
N ASN A 77 21.72 -3.37 -14.97
CA ASN A 77 22.51 -2.53 -15.86
C ASN A 77 21.56 -1.82 -16.84
N ASP A 78 20.85 -0.80 -16.37
CA ASP A 78 19.84 -0.07 -17.15
C ASP A 78 20.45 1.09 -17.96
N ALA A 79 21.22 0.77 -19.00
CA ALA A 79 21.67 1.72 -20.02
C ALA A 79 22.27 3.05 -19.46
N GLY A 80 22.93 3.00 -18.31
CA GLY A 80 23.64 4.13 -17.69
C GLY A 80 22.91 4.91 -16.59
N LEU A 81 21.71 4.50 -16.15
CA LEU A 81 21.01 5.16 -15.03
C LEU A 81 21.38 4.56 -13.66
N ASN A 82 21.73 3.28 -13.60
CA ASN A 82 21.88 2.54 -12.36
C ASN A 82 22.80 1.32 -12.55
N TRP A 83 24.09 1.58 -12.78
CA TRP A 83 25.13 0.53 -12.84
C TRP A 83 25.64 0.10 -11.46
N ASP A 84 24.90 0.36 -10.38
CA ASP A 84 25.38 0.08 -9.04
C ASP A 84 24.84 -1.24 -8.47
N GLY A 85 23.90 -1.90 -9.17
CA GLY A 85 23.27 -3.14 -8.73
C GLY A 85 22.36 -2.94 -7.52
N ARG A 86 21.84 -1.74 -7.32
CA ARG A 86 21.03 -1.39 -6.16
C ARG A 86 19.59 -1.16 -6.54
N THR A 87 18.72 -1.50 -5.60
CA THR A 87 17.30 -1.11 -5.68
C THR A 87 16.92 -0.39 -4.41
N VAL A 88 16.07 0.62 -4.52
CA VAL A 88 15.65 1.44 -3.38
C VAL A 88 14.23 1.03 -3.00
N ARG A 89 14.07 0.33 -1.87
CA ARG A 89 12.74 -0.05 -1.34
C ARG A 89 11.97 1.18 -0.83
N GLY A 90 12.72 2.21 -0.42
CA GLY A 90 12.24 3.54 -0.04
C GLY A 90 13.43 4.45 0.29
N PRO A 91 13.21 5.76 0.54
CA PRO A 91 14.28 6.68 0.90
C PRO A 91 15.13 6.15 2.08
N GLY A 92 16.45 6.05 1.88
CA GLY A 92 17.39 5.53 2.88
C GLY A 92 17.45 4.00 3.02
N ASP A 93 16.67 3.25 2.23
CA ASP A 93 16.58 1.79 2.27
C ASP A 93 17.04 1.19 0.94
N THR A 94 18.37 1.15 0.82
CA THR A 94 19.06 0.64 -0.35
C THR A 94 19.34 -0.84 -0.19
N ILE A 95 18.93 -1.62 -1.19
CA ILE A 95 19.24 -3.03 -1.31
C ILE A 95 20.48 -3.19 -2.19
N ILE A 96 21.41 -4.03 -1.76
CA ILE A 96 22.62 -4.42 -2.49
C ILE A 96 22.45 -5.85 -2.96
N TRP A 97 22.42 -6.06 -4.29
CA TRP A 97 22.24 -7.40 -4.85
C TRP A 97 23.56 -8.13 -5.04
N GLU A 98 23.60 -9.41 -4.65
CA GLU A 98 24.64 -10.36 -5.00
C GLU A 98 24.02 -11.55 -5.72
N VAL A 99 24.42 -11.76 -6.97
CA VAL A 99 23.78 -12.68 -7.90
C VAL A 99 24.76 -13.78 -8.29
N LEU A 100 24.32 -15.03 -8.13
CA LEU A 100 24.97 -16.20 -8.72
C LEU A 100 24.13 -16.69 -9.90
N THR A 101 24.70 -16.68 -11.09
CA THR A 101 24.09 -17.25 -12.30
C THR A 101 24.65 -18.65 -12.55
N ILE A 102 23.78 -19.64 -12.62
CA ILE A 102 24.11 -21.05 -12.82
C ILE A 102 23.63 -21.46 -14.22
N PRO A 103 24.54 -21.83 -15.14
CA PRO A 103 24.16 -22.26 -16.48
C PRO A 103 23.67 -23.71 -16.51
N HIS A 104 23.09 -24.10 -17.64
CA HIS A 104 22.79 -25.48 -17.97
C HIS A 104 24.05 -26.27 -18.35
N ASN A 105 24.98 -26.45 -17.42
CA ASN A 105 26.27 -27.12 -17.65
C ASN A 105 26.36 -28.54 -17.05
N SER A 106 25.33 -28.98 -16.30
CA SER A 106 25.30 -30.27 -15.62
C SER A 106 24.03 -31.07 -15.92
N ALA A 107 23.42 -30.84 -17.09
CA ALA A 107 22.13 -31.42 -17.45
C ALA A 107 21.09 -31.22 -16.32
N THR A 108 20.45 -32.30 -15.87
CA THR A 108 19.50 -32.33 -14.75
C THR A 108 20.09 -32.99 -13.49
N PHE A 109 21.41 -33.06 -13.36
CA PHE A 109 22.07 -33.70 -12.20
C PHE A 109 22.19 -32.72 -11.02
N MET A 110 21.28 -32.83 -10.05
CA MET A 110 21.10 -31.86 -8.97
C MET A 110 22.27 -31.79 -7.99
N ALA A 111 23.02 -32.88 -7.82
CA ALA A 111 24.20 -32.91 -6.97
C ALA A 111 25.28 -31.89 -7.40
N ASN A 112 25.42 -31.65 -8.71
CA ASN A 112 26.36 -30.65 -9.22
C ASN A 112 25.90 -29.22 -8.89
N TYR A 113 24.63 -28.90 -9.14
CA TYR A 113 24.08 -27.58 -8.81
C TYR A 113 24.11 -27.32 -7.29
N ALA A 114 23.88 -28.35 -6.49
CA ALA A 114 24.01 -28.28 -5.04
C ALA A 114 25.44 -28.03 -4.59
N ALA A 115 26.42 -28.71 -5.18
CA ALA A 115 27.84 -28.45 -4.92
C ALA A 115 28.23 -27.02 -5.31
N ASP A 116 27.64 -26.48 -6.38
CA ASP A 116 27.93 -25.12 -6.82
C ASP A 116 27.37 -24.06 -5.87
N ILE A 117 26.12 -24.21 -5.44
CA ILE A 117 25.51 -23.32 -4.44
C ILE A 117 26.23 -23.43 -3.10
N ASN A 118 26.62 -24.64 -2.69
CA ASN A 118 27.38 -24.84 -1.46
C ASN A 118 28.75 -24.14 -1.52
N TYR A 119 29.46 -24.26 -2.65
CA TYR A 119 30.73 -23.59 -2.87
C TYR A 119 30.56 -22.07 -2.83
N PHE A 120 29.53 -21.54 -3.50
CA PHE A 120 29.23 -20.11 -3.48
C PHE A 120 29.07 -19.58 -2.05
N PHE A 121 28.20 -20.17 -1.24
CA PHE A 121 27.99 -19.71 0.14
C PHE A 121 29.23 -19.86 1.04
N ALA A 122 30.08 -20.85 0.78
CA ALA A 122 31.34 -21.03 1.51
C ALA A 122 32.42 -20.02 1.10
N ASN A 123 32.30 -19.39 -0.07
CA ASN A 123 33.32 -18.53 -0.68
C ASN A 123 32.83 -17.09 -0.94
N ILE A 124 31.74 -16.67 -0.30
CA ILE A 124 31.31 -15.27 -0.26
C ILE A 124 31.44 -14.71 1.15
N ALA A 125 31.42 -13.38 1.26
CA ALA A 125 31.34 -12.71 2.57
C ALA A 125 30.15 -13.26 3.37
N PHE A 126 30.32 -13.40 4.69
CA PHE A 126 29.28 -13.92 5.58
C PHE A 126 27.94 -13.19 5.38
N ILE A 127 26.87 -13.96 5.39
CA ILE A 127 25.49 -13.47 5.40
C ILE A 127 24.72 -14.35 6.39
N ASP A 128 23.84 -13.73 7.16
CA ASP A 128 23.00 -14.45 8.12
C ASP A 128 21.97 -15.31 7.36
N THR A 129 22.24 -16.60 7.26
CA THR A 129 21.36 -17.55 6.58
C THR A 129 20.10 -17.89 7.38
N SER A 130 19.94 -17.38 8.60
CA SER A 130 18.69 -17.50 9.35
C SER A 130 17.64 -16.46 8.93
N ASP A 131 18.05 -15.36 8.30
CA ASP A 131 17.15 -14.35 7.74
C ASP A 131 16.75 -14.71 6.30
N TYR A 132 15.75 -15.59 6.17
CA TYR A 132 15.28 -16.10 4.87
C TYR A 132 14.79 -15.00 3.92
N SER A 133 14.43 -13.81 4.44
CA SER A 133 13.94 -12.70 3.62
C SER A 133 14.99 -12.15 2.64
N ARG A 134 16.27 -12.49 2.82
CA ARG A 134 17.38 -12.04 1.99
C ARG A 134 17.75 -12.97 0.85
N PHE A 135 17.09 -14.12 0.73
CA PHE A 135 17.47 -15.16 -0.22
C PHE A 135 16.35 -15.42 -1.22
N HIS A 136 16.69 -15.29 -2.49
CA HIS A 136 15.78 -15.36 -3.61
C HIS A 136 16.32 -16.37 -4.63
N MET A 137 15.39 -17.06 -5.30
CA MET A 137 15.72 -17.85 -6.48
C MET A 137 14.95 -17.38 -7.68
N GLU A 138 15.56 -17.51 -8.85
CA GLU A 138 14.83 -17.45 -10.09
C GLU A 138 15.30 -18.52 -11.08
N GLY A 139 14.37 -18.92 -11.94
CA GLY A 139 14.60 -19.90 -12.98
C GLY A 139 13.98 -19.45 -14.28
N LEU A 140 14.70 -19.69 -15.37
CA LEU A 140 14.30 -19.34 -16.71
C LEU A 140 14.17 -20.60 -17.58
N SER A 141 13.04 -20.79 -18.28
CA SER A 141 12.86 -21.92 -19.20
C SER A 141 13.12 -23.26 -18.51
N GLY A 142 13.96 -24.14 -19.06
CA GLY A 142 14.42 -25.37 -18.40
C GLY A 142 15.12 -25.15 -17.05
N GLY A 143 15.65 -23.95 -16.81
CA GLY A 143 16.22 -23.52 -15.52
C GLY A 143 15.20 -23.53 -14.39
N VAL A 144 13.91 -23.32 -14.68
CA VAL A 144 12.83 -23.46 -13.69
C VAL A 144 12.81 -24.88 -13.12
N GLY A 145 13.04 -25.91 -13.94
CA GLY A 145 13.08 -27.29 -13.47
C GLY A 145 14.30 -27.61 -12.63
N ARG A 146 15.45 -27.02 -12.94
CA ARG A 146 16.68 -27.16 -12.11
C ARG A 146 16.53 -26.44 -10.77
N MET A 147 15.98 -25.23 -10.78
CA MET A 147 15.67 -24.45 -9.58
C MET A 147 14.74 -25.24 -8.64
N TRP A 148 13.62 -25.74 -9.15
CA TRP A 148 12.69 -26.53 -8.34
C TRP A 148 13.29 -27.86 -7.92
N GLY A 149 14.01 -28.57 -8.79
CA GLY A 149 14.71 -29.80 -8.43
C GLY A 149 15.71 -29.63 -7.27
N PHE A 150 16.41 -28.50 -7.22
CA PHE A 150 17.28 -28.16 -6.08
C PHE A 150 16.48 -27.89 -4.80
N MET A 151 15.39 -27.11 -4.88
CA MET A 151 14.60 -26.77 -3.70
C MET A 151 13.85 -27.98 -3.12
N THR A 152 13.34 -28.86 -3.98
CA THR A 152 12.60 -30.08 -3.59
C THR A 152 13.52 -31.24 -3.21
N ASN A 153 14.84 -31.06 -3.27
CA ASN A 153 15.83 -32.11 -3.02
C ASN A 153 15.72 -33.30 -3.97
N LEU A 154 15.43 -33.05 -5.25
CA LEU A 154 15.45 -34.10 -6.26
C LEU A 154 16.85 -34.74 -6.34
N GLN A 155 16.92 -36.07 -6.43
CA GLN A 155 18.17 -36.85 -6.42
C GLN A 155 19.00 -36.72 -5.11
N ASP A 156 18.38 -36.35 -3.99
CA ASP A 156 18.98 -36.44 -2.65
C ASP A 156 20.32 -35.69 -2.46
N HIS A 157 20.49 -34.52 -3.07
CA HIS A 157 21.74 -33.77 -3.09
C HIS A 157 22.15 -33.11 -1.75
N ASN A 158 21.29 -33.14 -0.72
CA ASN A 158 21.61 -32.76 0.67
C ASN A 158 22.24 -31.36 0.88
N SER A 159 21.94 -30.37 0.04
CA SER A 159 22.42 -29.00 0.28
C SER A 159 21.73 -28.39 1.52
N PRO A 160 22.48 -27.82 2.48
CA PRO A 160 21.88 -27.16 3.65
C PRO A 160 21.16 -25.86 3.28
N TYR A 161 21.49 -25.26 2.13
CA TYR A 161 20.95 -23.97 1.72
C TYR A 161 19.59 -24.09 1.04
N ARG A 162 19.15 -25.29 0.65
CA ARG A 162 17.92 -25.46 -0.14
C ARG A 162 16.64 -24.95 0.52
N HIS A 163 16.64 -24.65 1.83
CA HIS A 163 15.45 -24.21 2.57
C HIS A 163 15.43 -22.70 2.90
N ILE A 164 16.49 -21.95 2.61
CA ILE A 164 16.61 -20.55 3.06
C ILE A 164 15.90 -19.53 2.16
N PHE A 165 15.44 -19.96 0.99
CA PHE A 165 14.87 -19.06 -0.02
C PHE A 165 13.42 -18.70 0.32
N SER A 166 13.15 -17.41 0.47
CA SER A 166 11.81 -16.89 0.79
C SER A 166 10.97 -16.57 -0.45
N THR A 167 11.62 -16.30 -1.59
CA THR A 167 10.92 -16.00 -2.84
C THR A 167 11.45 -16.81 -4.01
N THR A 168 10.55 -17.13 -4.96
CA THR A 168 10.92 -17.76 -6.24
C THR A 168 10.29 -17.03 -7.43
N ILE A 169 11.04 -16.80 -8.49
CA ILE A 169 10.51 -16.35 -9.79
C ILE A 169 10.69 -17.48 -10.82
N SER A 170 9.60 -17.88 -11.48
CA SER A 170 9.60 -18.93 -12.51
C SER A 170 9.16 -18.33 -13.84
N GLN A 171 10.08 -18.26 -14.80
CA GLN A 171 9.85 -17.63 -16.11
C GLN A 171 9.75 -18.68 -17.22
N SER A 172 8.65 -18.71 -17.98
CA SER A 172 8.39 -19.66 -19.07
C SER A 172 8.68 -21.11 -18.67
N CYS A 173 7.95 -21.64 -17.71
CA CYS A 173 8.21 -22.93 -17.07
C CYS A 173 8.05 -24.14 -18.02
N ALA A 174 8.87 -25.19 -17.82
CA ALA A 174 8.69 -26.53 -18.39
C ALA A 174 7.74 -27.39 -17.53
N TRP A 175 7.34 -28.58 -18.01
CA TRP A 175 6.61 -29.54 -17.19
C TRP A 175 7.53 -30.19 -16.15
N LEU A 176 7.26 -29.99 -14.85
CA LEU A 176 8.21 -30.34 -13.78
C LEU A 176 8.02 -31.71 -13.11
N GLY A 177 6.87 -32.36 -13.29
CA GLY A 177 6.60 -33.73 -12.78
C GLY A 177 6.59 -33.93 -11.26
N GLN A 178 7.00 -32.96 -10.45
CA GLN A 178 7.19 -33.04 -8.98
C GLN A 178 6.15 -32.23 -8.21
N THR A 179 4.87 -32.42 -8.51
CA THR A 179 3.83 -31.51 -8.02
C THR A 179 3.68 -31.56 -6.49
N THR A 180 3.76 -32.75 -5.89
CA THR A 180 3.61 -32.94 -4.43
C THR A 180 4.73 -32.26 -3.66
N GLU A 181 5.98 -32.46 -4.09
CA GLU A 181 7.17 -31.92 -3.43
C GLU A 181 7.21 -30.40 -3.54
N MET A 182 6.87 -29.85 -4.72
CA MET A 182 6.76 -28.41 -4.92
C MET A 182 5.65 -27.79 -4.07
N ALA A 183 4.48 -28.44 -3.98
CA ALA A 183 3.38 -27.98 -3.14
C ALA A 183 3.76 -27.96 -1.65
N ALA A 184 4.49 -28.99 -1.18
CA ALA A 184 4.98 -29.05 0.20
C ALA A 184 6.05 -27.99 0.47
N TYR A 185 7.02 -27.83 -0.44
CA TYR A 185 8.08 -26.84 -0.29
C TYR A 185 7.55 -25.41 -0.41
N SER A 186 6.60 -25.11 -1.29
CA SER A 186 6.12 -23.74 -1.51
C SER A 186 5.35 -23.12 -0.33
N HIS A 187 5.02 -23.89 0.71
CA HIS A 187 4.31 -23.37 1.87
C HIS A 187 5.10 -22.25 2.58
N ASN A 188 4.41 -21.19 3.02
CA ASN A 188 4.97 -20.00 3.69
C ASN A 188 6.03 -19.21 2.89
N ARG A 189 6.08 -19.39 1.57
CA ARG A 189 6.99 -18.65 0.67
C ARG A 189 6.19 -17.80 -0.30
N ARG A 190 6.89 -16.89 -0.99
CA ARG A 190 6.30 -16.03 -2.03
C ARG A 190 6.76 -16.49 -3.41
N HIS A 191 5.86 -16.51 -4.37
CA HIS A 191 6.12 -17.04 -5.70
C HIS A 191 5.62 -16.09 -6.78
N TRP A 192 6.38 -15.99 -7.86
CA TRP A 192 5.93 -15.35 -9.08
C TRP A 192 6.11 -16.30 -10.24
N VAL A 193 5.04 -16.56 -10.98
CA VAL A 193 5.10 -17.32 -12.23
C VAL A 193 4.78 -16.38 -13.39
N TRP A 194 5.69 -16.30 -14.35
CA TRP A 194 5.61 -15.38 -15.49
C TRP A 194 5.78 -16.12 -16.80
N TYR A 195 4.95 -15.84 -17.80
CA TYR A 195 5.07 -16.44 -19.13
C TYR A 195 4.49 -15.54 -20.22
N GLY A 196 4.97 -15.71 -21.44
CA GLY A 196 4.39 -15.08 -22.63
C GLY A 196 3.17 -15.86 -23.13
N THR A 197 2.07 -15.19 -23.46
CA THR A 197 0.85 -15.90 -23.91
C THR A 197 0.98 -16.52 -25.29
N ALA A 198 1.96 -16.07 -26.09
CA ALA A 198 2.29 -16.59 -27.41
C ALA A 198 3.57 -17.45 -27.39
N ASP A 199 3.97 -17.95 -26.21
CA ASP A 199 5.09 -18.88 -26.06
C ASP A 199 4.75 -20.20 -26.78
N ALA A 200 5.33 -20.37 -27.97
CA ALA A 200 5.13 -21.53 -28.84
C ALA A 200 6.17 -22.64 -28.61
N ASN A 201 7.05 -22.51 -27.61
CA ASN A 201 8.05 -23.54 -27.33
C ASN A 201 7.36 -24.77 -26.72
N PRO A 202 7.43 -25.94 -27.39
CA PRO A 202 6.73 -27.15 -26.91
C PRO A 202 7.26 -27.67 -25.57
N GLY A 203 8.50 -27.32 -25.20
CA GLY A 203 9.08 -27.69 -23.91
C GLY A 203 8.59 -26.83 -22.74
N THR A 204 8.12 -25.62 -23.02
CA THR A 204 7.71 -24.62 -22.02
C THR A 204 6.40 -23.92 -22.39
N PRO A 205 5.33 -24.68 -22.70
CA PRO A 205 4.08 -24.07 -23.13
C PRO A 205 3.47 -23.25 -21.98
N PRO A 206 2.67 -22.20 -22.26
CA PRO A 206 1.94 -21.42 -21.25
C PRO A 206 1.23 -22.26 -20.19
N ALA A 207 0.64 -23.39 -20.62
CA ALA A 207 -0.05 -24.33 -19.74
C ALA A 207 0.87 -24.94 -18.64
N ALA A 208 2.16 -25.12 -18.91
CA ALA A 208 3.11 -25.61 -17.92
C ALA A 208 3.35 -24.58 -16.80
N SER A 209 3.42 -23.30 -17.15
CA SER A 209 3.51 -22.21 -16.18
C SER A 209 2.24 -22.10 -15.33
N VAL A 210 1.05 -22.19 -15.95
CA VAL A 210 -0.22 -22.23 -15.23
C VAL A 210 -0.30 -23.45 -14.30
N SER A 211 0.17 -24.61 -14.74
CA SER A 211 0.22 -25.83 -13.93
C SER A 211 1.14 -25.68 -12.72
N LEU A 212 2.32 -25.09 -12.89
CA LEU A 212 3.20 -24.75 -11.76
C LEU A 212 2.49 -23.82 -10.79
N TYR A 213 1.94 -22.70 -11.26
CA TYR A 213 1.21 -21.75 -10.41
C TYR A 213 0.11 -22.43 -9.58
N ASN A 214 -0.69 -23.30 -10.19
CA ASN A 214 -1.76 -24.02 -9.50
C ASN A 214 -1.22 -24.99 -8.43
N THR A 215 -0.03 -25.54 -8.64
CA THR A 215 0.64 -26.48 -7.71
C THR A 215 1.16 -25.80 -6.44
N LEU A 216 1.58 -24.53 -6.51
CA LEU A 216 2.22 -23.82 -5.39
C LEU A 216 1.21 -23.47 -4.27
N ASN A 217 1.61 -23.61 -3.01
CA ASN A 217 0.76 -23.36 -1.82
C ASN A 217 1.05 -22.04 -1.09
N GLY A 218 2.16 -21.35 -1.40
CA GLY A 218 2.50 -20.06 -0.82
C GLY A 218 1.74 -18.88 -1.44
N THR A 219 2.03 -17.66 -0.98
CA THR A 219 1.56 -16.43 -1.64
C THR A 219 2.12 -16.40 -3.05
N LYS A 220 1.26 -16.25 -4.07
CA LYS A 220 1.68 -16.44 -5.46
C LYS A 220 1.05 -15.43 -6.39
N HIS A 221 1.82 -14.99 -7.38
CA HIS A 221 1.38 -14.17 -8.51
C HIS A 221 1.53 -14.95 -9.81
N LEU A 222 0.59 -14.70 -10.73
CA LEU A 222 0.64 -15.20 -12.10
C LEU A 222 0.61 -14.00 -13.05
N THR A 223 1.60 -13.89 -13.93
CA THR A 223 1.61 -12.89 -14.99
C THR A 223 1.67 -13.56 -16.35
N ALA A 224 0.63 -13.29 -17.14
CA ALA A 224 0.51 -13.70 -18.53
C ALA A 224 0.79 -12.48 -19.42
N GLN A 225 1.98 -12.42 -20.01
CA GLN A 225 2.38 -11.30 -20.85
C GLN A 225 1.79 -11.46 -22.26
N SER A 226 0.79 -10.62 -22.56
CA SER A 226 0.05 -10.69 -23.81
C SER A 226 0.95 -10.55 -25.04
N GLY A 227 0.72 -11.39 -26.04
CA GLY A 227 1.38 -11.36 -27.35
C GLY A 227 2.87 -11.72 -27.37
N SER A 228 3.47 -12.04 -26.22
CA SER A 228 4.90 -12.30 -26.12
C SER A 228 5.23 -13.79 -26.21
N GLY A 229 6.36 -14.13 -26.83
CA GLY A 229 6.81 -15.52 -27.10
C GLY A 229 7.85 -16.04 -26.10
N HIS A 230 8.59 -17.08 -26.49
CA HIS A 230 9.70 -17.65 -25.71
C HIS A 230 11.02 -16.92 -25.96
N GLY A 231 11.25 -15.78 -25.31
CA GLY A 231 12.48 -15.04 -25.55
C GLY A 231 12.67 -13.81 -24.69
N ALA A 232 13.71 -13.05 -25.02
CA ALA A 232 14.18 -11.89 -24.27
C ALA A 232 13.06 -10.89 -23.97
N SER A 233 12.13 -10.61 -24.89
CA SER A 233 11.00 -9.69 -24.62
C SER A 233 10.15 -10.08 -23.41
N THR A 234 9.98 -11.39 -23.16
CA THR A 234 9.21 -11.90 -22.02
C THR A 234 10.02 -11.80 -20.74
N TRP A 235 11.29 -12.20 -20.80
CA TRP A 235 12.18 -12.27 -19.64
C TRP A 235 12.60 -10.86 -19.18
N ASP A 236 12.87 -9.98 -20.15
CA ASP A 236 13.20 -8.59 -19.92
C ASP A 236 12.05 -7.83 -19.27
N SER A 237 10.81 -8.11 -19.67
CA SER A 237 9.63 -7.53 -19.03
C SER A 237 9.44 -8.03 -17.60
N CYS A 238 9.69 -9.33 -17.36
CA CYS A 238 9.61 -9.92 -16.03
C CYS A 238 10.60 -9.26 -15.05
N MET A 239 11.87 -9.18 -15.45
CA MET A 239 12.97 -8.73 -14.59
C MET A 239 13.34 -7.25 -14.77
N SER A 240 12.51 -6.50 -15.49
CA SER A 240 12.63 -5.05 -15.64
C SER A 240 12.70 -4.34 -14.29
N LEU A 241 13.54 -3.29 -14.22
CA LEU A 241 13.55 -2.32 -13.13
C LEU A 241 12.45 -1.24 -13.27
N HIS A 242 11.68 -1.25 -14.35
CA HIS A 242 10.55 -0.34 -14.52
C HIS A 242 9.47 -0.61 -13.47
N GLY A 243 8.83 0.47 -13.00
CA GLY A 243 7.81 0.42 -11.96
C GLY A 243 8.35 0.79 -10.59
N THR A 244 7.50 1.42 -9.78
CA THR A 244 7.83 1.95 -8.45
C THR A 244 7.25 1.12 -7.31
N ASP A 245 6.56 0.01 -7.63
CA ASP A 245 5.88 -0.82 -6.64
C ASP A 245 6.17 -2.32 -6.82
N THR A 246 5.69 -3.12 -5.88
CA THR A 246 5.88 -4.58 -5.85
C THR A 246 5.02 -5.34 -6.86
N LEU A 247 4.09 -4.68 -7.57
CA LEU A 247 3.27 -5.29 -8.61
C LEU A 247 3.91 -5.12 -9.99
N THR A 248 4.69 -4.06 -10.18
CA THR A 248 5.28 -3.66 -11.46
C THR A 248 6.79 -3.87 -11.51
N ASN A 249 7.47 -3.94 -10.36
CA ASN A 249 8.91 -4.18 -10.24
C ASN A 249 9.21 -5.42 -9.39
N ARG A 250 9.79 -6.45 -10.03
CA ARG A 250 10.08 -7.75 -9.40
C ARG A 250 11.21 -7.70 -8.39
N TRP A 251 12.16 -6.78 -8.55
CA TRP A 251 13.24 -6.59 -7.59
C TRP A 251 12.70 -6.02 -6.28
N LEU A 252 11.80 -5.02 -6.36
CA LEU A 252 11.10 -4.48 -5.19
C LEU A 252 10.21 -5.53 -4.54
N TRP A 253 9.52 -6.35 -5.33
CA TRP A 253 8.71 -7.45 -4.80
C TRP A 253 9.55 -8.47 -4.00
N MET A 254 10.70 -8.89 -4.51
CA MET A 254 11.58 -9.85 -3.81
C MET A 254 11.98 -9.33 -2.42
N VAL A 255 12.28 -8.04 -2.29
CA VAL A 255 12.77 -7.43 -1.05
C VAL A 255 11.67 -6.84 -0.17
N ALA A 256 10.42 -6.84 -0.65
CA ALA A 256 9.29 -6.43 0.15
C ALA A 256 9.20 -7.34 1.37
N LYS A 257 9.16 -6.75 2.57
CA LYS A 257 8.89 -7.51 3.79
C LYS A 257 7.50 -8.13 3.62
N ASN A 258 7.31 -9.38 4.05
CA ASN A 258 6.02 -10.06 3.95
C ASN A 258 4.94 -9.09 4.41
N ASP A 259 4.02 -8.76 3.50
CA ASP A 259 2.85 -7.96 3.83
C ASP A 259 2.14 -8.69 4.97
N THR A 260 2.32 -8.24 6.20
CA THR A 260 1.34 -8.40 7.27
C THR A 260 0.15 -7.51 6.96
N ALA A 261 -0.31 -7.51 5.72
CA ALA A 261 -1.58 -6.96 5.31
C ALA A 261 -2.64 -7.82 6.01
N VAL A 262 -2.96 -7.41 7.23
CA VAL A 262 -4.35 -7.42 7.68
C VAL A 262 -5.18 -6.99 6.45
N PRO A 263 -6.20 -7.75 6.03
CA PRO A 263 -7.09 -7.31 4.96
C PRO A 263 -7.52 -5.89 5.28
N CYS A 264 -6.96 -4.92 4.54
CA CYS A 264 -7.22 -3.53 4.85
C CYS A 264 -8.69 -3.31 4.56
N ASP A 265 -9.44 -2.96 5.60
CA ASP A 265 -10.86 -2.67 5.44
C ASP A 265 -10.99 -1.44 4.54
N ILE A 266 -11.27 -1.73 3.28
CA ILE A 266 -11.50 -0.77 2.20
C ILE A 266 -12.95 -0.28 2.21
N GLY A 267 -13.72 -0.56 3.27
CA GLY A 267 -15.05 0.00 3.45
C GLY A 267 -15.08 1.53 3.41
N GLY A 268 -16.25 2.08 3.07
CA GLY A 268 -16.52 3.52 3.05
C GLY A 268 -16.24 4.23 1.72
N GLY A 269 -16.76 5.45 1.61
CA GLY A 269 -16.72 6.26 0.39
C GLY A 269 -18.04 6.23 -0.41
N PRO A 270 -18.04 6.80 -1.62
CA PRO A 270 -19.19 6.78 -2.53
C PRO A 270 -19.62 5.34 -2.85
N GLU A 271 -20.92 5.12 -3.03
CA GLU A 271 -21.44 3.82 -3.47
C GLU A 271 -20.80 3.41 -4.80
N GLY A 272 -20.28 2.17 -4.88
CA GLY A 272 -19.61 1.66 -6.07
C GLY A 272 -18.19 2.20 -6.31
N TYR A 273 -17.62 2.96 -5.35
CA TYR A 273 -16.27 3.47 -5.45
C TYR A 273 -15.21 2.36 -5.49
N VAL A 274 -14.23 2.50 -6.39
CA VAL A 274 -13.06 1.60 -6.50
C VAL A 274 -11.80 2.36 -6.03
N PRO A 275 -11.10 1.91 -4.98
CA PRO A 275 -9.85 2.53 -4.54
C PRO A 275 -8.82 2.69 -5.67
N GLY A 276 -8.10 3.82 -5.66
CA GLY A 276 -7.18 4.22 -6.73
C GLY A 276 -7.84 4.95 -7.90
N THR A 277 -9.17 5.12 -7.91
CA THR A 277 -9.87 5.90 -8.93
C THR A 277 -10.35 7.24 -8.37
N GLN A 278 -10.53 8.24 -9.23
CA GLN A 278 -11.15 9.49 -8.86
C GLN A 278 -12.62 9.47 -9.28
N VAL A 279 -13.53 9.92 -8.41
CA VAL A 279 -14.96 9.98 -8.71
C VAL A 279 -15.58 11.31 -8.27
N ASN A 280 -16.62 11.74 -9.00
CA ASN A 280 -17.52 12.77 -8.49
C ASN A 280 -18.45 12.14 -7.45
N TRP A 281 -18.41 12.64 -6.22
CA TRP A 281 -19.32 12.27 -5.15
C TRP A 281 -20.35 13.37 -4.94
N ARG A 282 -21.61 13.09 -5.29
CA ARG A 282 -22.72 14.03 -5.14
C ARG A 282 -23.50 13.79 -3.86
N PHE A 283 -23.59 14.79 -2.98
CA PHE A 283 -24.42 14.78 -1.78
C PHE A 283 -24.76 16.21 -1.35
N ASN A 284 -25.74 16.38 -0.45
CA ASN A 284 -26.27 17.70 -0.06
C ASN A 284 -26.67 18.61 -1.26
N GLY A 285 -27.01 18.00 -2.40
CA GLY A 285 -27.34 18.70 -3.65
C GLY A 285 -26.14 19.26 -4.43
N ARG A 286 -24.90 18.96 -4.01
CA ARG A 286 -23.67 19.53 -4.54
C ARG A 286 -22.69 18.43 -4.99
N ASP A 287 -21.85 18.79 -5.97
CA ASP A 287 -20.81 17.93 -6.50
C ASP A 287 -19.50 18.12 -5.71
N HIS A 288 -18.80 17.01 -5.48
CA HIS A 288 -17.52 16.99 -4.79
C HIS A 288 -16.56 16.02 -5.45
N GLY A 289 -15.26 16.30 -5.35
CA GLY A 289 -14.25 15.35 -5.78
C GLY A 289 -13.89 14.38 -4.66
N TYR A 290 -13.76 13.10 -4.97
CA TYR A 290 -13.30 12.10 -4.03
C TYR A 290 -12.26 11.17 -4.67
N PHE A 291 -11.19 10.91 -3.92
CA PHE A 291 -10.15 9.94 -4.24
C PHE A 291 -9.67 9.29 -2.95
N ARG A 292 -9.39 8.00 -2.99
CA ARG A 292 -8.71 7.23 -1.94
C ARG A 292 -7.77 6.24 -2.59
N ALA A 293 -6.50 6.31 -2.27
CA ALA A 293 -5.49 5.39 -2.78
C ALA A 293 -5.81 3.93 -2.43
N ALA A 294 -5.48 3.02 -3.35
CA ALA A 294 -5.62 1.59 -3.10
C ALA A 294 -4.56 1.10 -2.10
N GLY A 295 -4.76 -0.07 -1.48
CA GLY A 295 -3.75 -0.74 -0.66
C GLY A 295 -3.79 -0.39 0.83
N CYS A 296 -2.66 -0.64 1.49
CA CYS A 296 -2.51 -0.65 2.94
C CYS A 296 -1.46 0.34 3.40
N GLY A 297 -1.71 1.01 4.54
CA GLY A 297 -0.80 1.97 5.15
C GLY A 297 -1.51 2.87 6.16
N GLU A 298 -0.76 3.79 6.77
CA GLU A 298 -1.32 4.84 7.62
C GLU A 298 -2.17 5.79 6.76
N ARG A 299 -3.45 5.92 7.10
CA ARG A 299 -4.40 6.69 6.28
C ARG A 299 -4.35 8.16 6.66
N HIS A 300 -4.09 9.02 5.68
CA HIS A 300 -4.11 10.47 5.84
C HIS A 300 -5.24 11.08 5.01
N ILE A 301 -5.93 12.06 5.58
CA ILE A 301 -7.05 12.77 4.95
C ILE A 301 -6.63 14.18 4.56
N LEU A 302 -6.86 14.54 3.30
CA LEU A 302 -6.68 15.89 2.78
C LEU A 302 -8.04 16.48 2.34
N ILE A 303 -8.48 17.53 3.01
CA ILE A 303 -9.63 18.34 2.57
C ILE A 303 -9.13 19.49 1.71
N SER A 304 -9.66 19.63 0.49
CA SER A 304 -9.17 20.60 -0.49
C SER A 304 -10.26 21.56 -0.94
N PHE A 305 -10.19 22.82 -0.50
CA PHE A 305 -10.97 23.92 -1.06
C PHE A 305 -10.30 24.44 -2.33
N ILE A 306 -10.83 24.06 -3.49
CA ILE A 306 -10.28 24.44 -4.81
C ILE A 306 -10.67 25.87 -5.20
N GLY A 307 -10.03 26.43 -6.22
CA GLY A 307 -10.22 27.83 -6.65
C GLY A 307 -11.65 28.20 -7.07
N ASP A 308 -11.95 29.50 -7.06
CA ASP A 308 -13.30 30.04 -7.28
C ASP A 308 -13.82 29.87 -8.72
N SER A 309 -12.92 29.59 -9.67
CA SER A 309 -13.26 29.25 -11.05
C SER A 309 -13.89 27.86 -11.21
N VAL A 310 -13.81 27.00 -10.18
CA VAL A 310 -14.34 25.64 -10.23
C VAL A 310 -15.63 25.55 -9.42
N ILE A 311 -16.75 25.58 -10.11
CA ILE A 311 -18.09 25.64 -9.50
C ILE A 311 -18.82 24.29 -9.47
N ASP A 312 -18.33 23.28 -10.19
CA ASP A 312 -18.97 21.97 -10.31
C ASP A 312 -17.95 20.82 -10.50
N SER A 313 -18.48 19.62 -10.77
CA SER A 313 -17.69 18.40 -10.97
C SER A 313 -16.94 18.32 -12.31
N THR A 314 -17.21 19.18 -13.29
CA THR A 314 -16.65 19.02 -14.63
C THR A 314 -15.17 19.39 -14.70
N ASN A 315 -14.72 20.32 -13.85
CA ASN A 315 -13.37 20.90 -13.92
C ASN A 315 -12.53 20.70 -12.64
N TYR A 316 -13.05 20.11 -11.56
CA TYR A 316 -12.22 19.91 -10.36
C TYR A 316 -11.08 18.92 -10.62
N GLN A 317 -11.24 18.00 -11.57
CA GLN A 317 -10.18 17.07 -11.95
C GLN A 317 -8.95 17.78 -12.54
N SER A 318 -9.06 19.02 -13.05
CA SER A 318 -7.90 19.77 -13.55
C SER A 318 -7.31 20.74 -12.54
N GLU A 319 -7.94 20.94 -11.38
CA GLU A 319 -7.56 21.99 -10.40
C GLU A 319 -7.44 21.48 -8.95
N SER A 320 -7.75 20.21 -8.70
CA SER A 320 -7.62 19.61 -7.37
C SER A 320 -6.29 18.89 -7.22
N PRO A 321 -5.72 18.82 -5.99
CA PRO A 321 -4.47 18.10 -5.73
C PRO A 321 -4.50 16.63 -6.19
N GLN A 322 -5.70 16.04 -6.19
CA GLN A 322 -5.95 14.67 -6.63
C GLN A 322 -5.77 14.42 -8.14
N LYS A 323 -5.65 15.45 -8.98
CA LYS A 323 -5.25 15.22 -10.37
C LYS A 323 -3.84 14.67 -10.51
N LEU A 324 -2.95 15.09 -9.60
CA LEU A 324 -1.58 14.61 -9.54
C LEU A 324 -1.51 13.19 -8.94
N LEU A 325 -2.60 12.73 -8.30
CA LEU A 325 -2.80 11.34 -7.86
C LEU A 325 -3.27 10.43 -9.00
N ASN A 326 -3.78 10.98 -10.09
CA ASN A 326 -4.44 10.25 -11.18
C ASN A 326 -3.67 10.39 -12.51
N ASP A 327 -2.39 10.75 -12.47
CA ASP A 327 -1.60 10.85 -13.71
C ASP A 327 -1.44 9.44 -14.29
N LEU A 328 -2.15 9.22 -15.41
CA LEU A 328 -2.51 7.92 -16.00
C LEU A 328 -1.28 7.11 -16.44
N GLY A 329 -0.58 6.52 -15.48
CA GLY A 329 0.21 5.31 -15.69
C GLY A 329 1.69 5.36 -15.37
N ILE A 330 2.26 6.43 -14.77
CA ILE A 330 3.73 6.44 -14.56
C ILE A 330 4.24 6.76 -13.14
N ASN A 331 3.63 7.60 -12.29
CA ASN A 331 4.39 8.03 -11.09
C ASN A 331 3.70 8.12 -9.72
N TRP A 332 2.38 7.89 -9.57
CA TRP A 332 1.82 7.90 -8.21
C TRP A 332 0.46 7.23 -8.06
N ASP A 333 0.37 6.23 -7.18
CA ASP A 333 -0.85 5.47 -6.83
C ASP A 333 -1.58 6.08 -5.61
N GLY A 334 -1.22 7.32 -5.26
CA GLY A 334 -1.66 8.02 -4.07
C GLY A 334 -1.09 7.50 -2.76
N ARG A 335 0.10 6.91 -2.81
CA ARG A 335 0.85 6.48 -1.63
C ARG A 335 2.13 7.26 -1.45
N THR A 336 2.39 7.75 -0.24
CA THR A 336 3.69 8.36 0.09
C THR A 336 4.44 7.43 1.04
N VAL A 337 5.76 7.34 0.90
CA VAL A 337 6.58 6.58 1.85
C VAL A 337 7.25 7.58 2.78
N ARG A 338 6.84 7.62 4.06
CA ARG A 338 7.50 8.47 5.08
C ARG A 338 8.88 7.90 5.43
N GLY A 339 8.98 6.57 5.42
CA GLY A 339 10.19 5.80 5.66
C GLY A 339 9.95 4.31 5.36
N PRO A 340 10.95 3.45 5.56
CA PRO A 340 10.86 2.04 5.19
C PRO A 340 9.73 1.29 5.89
N GLY A 341 8.81 0.72 5.09
CA GLY A 341 7.63 0.02 5.62
C GLY A 341 6.54 0.94 6.19
N ASP A 342 6.72 2.26 6.08
CA ASP A 342 5.78 3.28 6.54
C ASP A 342 5.13 3.97 5.34
N THR A 343 4.18 3.24 4.77
CA THR A 343 3.37 3.67 3.64
C THR A 343 2.20 4.49 4.14
N ILE A 344 2.03 5.67 3.58
CA ILE A 344 0.89 6.55 3.77
C ILE A 344 -0.08 6.34 2.62
N ILE A 345 -1.36 6.17 2.94
CA ILE A 345 -2.46 6.10 1.97
C ILE A 345 -3.24 7.41 2.03
N TRP A 346 -3.33 8.14 0.91
CA TRP A 346 -4.06 9.39 0.85
C TRP A 346 -5.53 9.19 0.52
N GLU A 347 -6.40 9.84 1.28
CA GLU A 347 -7.83 10.00 1.02
C GLU A 347 -8.13 11.51 0.89
N VAL A 348 -8.55 11.93 -0.28
CA VAL A 348 -8.68 13.33 -0.67
C VAL A 348 -10.14 13.67 -0.96
N PHE A 349 -10.64 14.71 -0.30
CA PHE A 349 -11.96 15.28 -0.52
C PHE A 349 -11.84 16.70 -1.06
N SER A 350 -12.26 16.94 -2.29
CA SER A 350 -12.21 18.27 -2.92
C SER A 350 -13.56 18.94 -2.98
N ILE A 351 -13.59 20.21 -2.56
CA ILE A 351 -14.79 21.02 -2.38
C ILE A 351 -14.75 22.20 -3.37
N PRO A 352 -15.55 22.17 -4.46
CA PRO A 352 -15.67 23.28 -5.40
C PRO A 352 -16.30 24.54 -4.78
N TYR A 353 -16.21 25.64 -5.51
CA TYR A 353 -16.92 26.88 -5.22
C TYR A 353 -18.42 26.80 -5.58
N ASN A 354 -19.11 25.84 -4.98
CA ASN A 354 -20.50 25.51 -5.30
C ASN A 354 -21.52 26.05 -4.27
N SER A 355 -21.09 26.93 -3.35
CA SER A 355 -21.95 27.48 -2.28
C SER A 355 -21.71 28.97 -1.98
N GLY A 356 -21.07 29.72 -2.87
CA GLY A 356 -21.02 31.19 -2.77
C GLY A 356 -20.48 31.74 -1.45
N TYR A 357 -19.44 31.11 -0.88
CA TYR A 357 -18.85 31.47 0.42
C TYR A 357 -19.71 31.21 1.68
N TRP A 358 -20.85 30.53 1.55
CA TRP A 358 -21.67 30.14 2.70
C TRP A 358 -21.06 28.95 3.46
N LEU A 359 -20.34 29.25 4.55
CA LEU A 359 -19.55 28.27 5.32
C LEU A 359 -20.38 27.16 5.98
N PRO A 360 -21.63 27.39 6.43
CA PRO A 360 -22.47 26.31 6.96
C PRO A 360 -22.70 25.16 5.96
N ASN A 361 -22.76 25.44 4.65
CA ASN A 361 -22.89 24.39 3.64
C ASN A 361 -21.60 23.56 3.51
N TYR A 362 -20.44 24.21 3.46
CA TYR A 362 -19.15 23.51 3.43
C TYR A 362 -18.91 22.70 4.70
N ALA A 363 -19.33 23.21 5.86
CA ALA A 363 -19.33 22.49 7.11
C ALA A 363 -20.22 21.23 7.06
N SER A 364 -21.43 21.35 6.50
CA SER A 364 -22.32 20.20 6.26
C SER A 364 -21.68 19.16 5.32
N ASP A 365 -20.93 19.61 4.32
CA ASP A 365 -20.30 18.72 3.36
C ASP A 365 -19.14 17.92 3.97
N ILE A 366 -18.29 18.59 4.74
CA ILE A 366 -17.21 17.95 5.50
C ILE A 366 -17.79 16.98 6.55
N ASN A 367 -18.89 17.37 7.21
CA ASN A 367 -19.56 16.49 8.17
C ASN A 367 -20.08 15.21 7.52
N TYR A 368 -20.71 15.34 6.34
CA TYR A 368 -21.19 14.22 5.55
C TYR A 368 -20.04 13.32 5.12
N PHE A 369 -18.95 13.90 4.61
CA PHE A 369 -17.75 13.15 4.22
C PHE A 369 -17.25 12.26 5.36
N PHE A 370 -16.99 12.82 6.55
CA PHE A 370 -16.49 12.06 7.69
C PHE A 370 -17.47 11.00 8.22
N SER A 371 -18.78 11.17 8.03
CA SER A 371 -19.76 10.17 8.45
C SER A 371 -19.97 9.02 7.45
N HIS A 372 -19.40 9.10 6.24
CA HIS A 372 -19.61 8.11 5.17
C HIS A 372 -18.33 7.46 4.64
N ILE A 373 -17.15 7.86 5.14
CA ILE A 373 -15.89 7.14 4.89
C ILE A 373 -15.63 6.08 5.97
N ALA A 374 -14.63 5.23 5.75
CA ALA A 374 -14.17 4.28 6.78
C ALA A 374 -13.81 5.04 8.07
N GLU A 375 -13.97 4.38 9.21
CA GLU A 375 -13.56 4.95 10.49
C GLU A 375 -12.06 5.33 10.46
N ILE A 376 -11.72 6.45 11.08
CA ILE A 376 -10.35 6.95 11.22
C ILE A 376 -10.19 7.52 12.62
N ASP A 377 -9.01 7.36 13.20
CA ASP A 377 -8.70 7.90 14.53
C ASP A 377 -8.65 9.42 14.50
N THR A 378 -9.77 10.06 14.85
CA THR A 378 -9.89 11.52 14.96
C THR A 378 -9.16 12.11 16.16
N THR A 379 -8.64 11.28 17.08
CA THR A 379 -7.78 11.74 18.17
C THR A 379 -6.36 12.03 17.69
N ASN A 380 -5.93 11.36 16.63
CA ASN A 380 -4.65 11.61 15.98
C ASN A 380 -4.77 12.71 14.90
N ARG A 381 -4.61 13.96 15.33
CA ARG A 381 -4.70 15.14 14.44
C ARG A 381 -3.64 15.18 13.33
N ASP A 382 -2.56 14.42 13.46
CA ASP A 382 -1.49 14.38 12.45
C ASP A 382 -1.94 13.69 11.15
N LEU A 383 -3.09 12.99 11.18
CA LEU A 383 -3.70 12.34 10.01
C LEU A 383 -4.55 13.28 9.15
N PHE A 384 -4.79 14.52 9.61
CA PHE A 384 -5.75 15.43 8.97
C PHE A 384 -5.07 16.70 8.47
N HIS A 385 -5.21 16.94 7.17
CA HIS A 385 -4.65 18.07 6.46
C HIS A 385 -5.74 18.81 5.71
N ILE A 386 -5.56 20.12 5.54
CA ILE A 386 -6.49 20.95 4.80
C ILE A 386 -5.73 21.92 3.90
N VAL A 387 -6.19 22.07 2.66
CA VAL A 387 -5.63 22.99 1.69
C VAL A 387 -6.70 23.92 1.14
N GLY A 388 -6.31 25.17 0.90
CA GLY A 388 -7.06 26.11 0.10
C GLY A 388 -6.23 26.61 -1.09
N VAL A 389 -6.87 26.76 -2.24
CA VAL A 389 -6.27 27.29 -3.46
C VAL A 389 -7.00 28.56 -3.89
N SER A 390 -6.27 29.66 -4.11
CA SER A 390 -6.83 30.96 -4.51
C SER A 390 -7.93 31.45 -3.53
N GLY A 391 -9.13 31.74 -4.02
CA GLY A 391 -10.29 32.05 -3.17
C GLY A 391 -10.67 30.92 -2.21
N GLY A 392 -10.34 29.67 -2.51
CA GLY A 392 -10.50 28.54 -1.59
C GLY A 392 -9.73 28.70 -0.27
N VAL A 393 -8.66 29.50 -0.23
CA VAL A 393 -7.90 29.80 0.99
C VAL A 393 -8.77 30.46 2.07
N GLY A 394 -9.67 31.38 1.72
CA GLY A 394 -10.54 32.02 2.71
C GLY A 394 -11.72 31.17 3.12
N ARG A 395 -12.23 30.30 2.24
CA ARG A 395 -13.21 29.29 2.63
C ARG A 395 -12.62 28.28 3.61
N MET A 396 -11.39 27.81 3.35
CA MET A 396 -10.65 26.96 4.28
C MET A 396 -10.50 27.62 5.64
N TRP A 397 -9.95 28.84 5.68
CA TRP A 397 -9.70 29.52 6.95
C TRP A 397 -10.98 29.94 7.66
N GLY A 398 -11.99 30.42 6.93
CA GLY A 398 -13.32 30.70 7.47
C GLY A 398 -13.93 29.46 8.14
N TYR A 399 -13.78 28.28 7.53
CA TYR A 399 -14.19 27.03 8.13
C TYR A 399 -13.41 26.68 9.41
N ILE A 400 -12.09 26.86 9.42
CA ILE A 400 -11.26 26.57 10.61
C ILE A 400 -11.58 27.54 11.76
N THR A 401 -11.75 28.83 11.47
CA THR A 401 -12.02 29.88 12.47
C THR A 401 -13.48 29.94 12.90
N ASN A 402 -14.32 29.06 12.36
CA ASN A 402 -15.76 29.06 12.60
C ASN A 402 -16.46 30.38 12.23
N ASP A 403 -16.04 30.99 11.13
CA ASP A 403 -16.74 32.15 10.58
C ASP A 403 -18.17 31.75 10.15
N GLN A 404 -19.10 32.70 10.24
CA GLN A 404 -20.54 32.47 10.06
C GLN A 404 -21.15 31.43 11.02
N SER A 405 -20.48 31.14 12.14
CA SER A 405 -21.00 30.34 13.26
C SER A 405 -21.52 28.95 12.86
N HIS A 406 -20.82 28.24 11.99
CA HIS A 406 -21.18 26.85 11.69
C HIS A 406 -20.92 25.93 12.89
N ASN A 407 -21.38 24.68 12.82
CA ASN A 407 -21.33 23.73 13.94
C ASN A 407 -20.54 22.45 13.63
N SER A 408 -19.66 22.46 12.61
CA SER A 408 -18.85 21.28 12.30
C SER A 408 -17.97 20.88 13.49
N PRO A 409 -18.05 19.62 13.97
CA PRO A 409 -17.19 19.10 15.03
C PRO A 409 -15.75 18.83 14.53
N TYR A 410 -15.52 18.87 13.22
CA TYR A 410 -14.26 18.45 12.61
C TYR A 410 -13.27 19.59 12.35
N ARG A 411 -13.66 20.86 12.56
CA ARG A 411 -12.82 22.03 12.26
C ARG A 411 -11.48 22.06 13.02
N ASP A 412 -11.44 21.41 14.19
CA ASP A 412 -10.26 21.37 15.06
C ASP A 412 -9.35 20.15 14.81
N LEU A 413 -9.69 19.28 13.86
CA LEU A 413 -8.89 18.08 13.53
C LEU A 413 -7.59 18.41 12.81
N PHE A 414 -7.57 19.46 11.99
CA PHE A 414 -6.49 19.69 11.04
C PHE A 414 -5.21 20.20 11.72
N SER A 415 -4.18 19.36 11.74
CA SER A 415 -2.83 19.70 12.23
C SER A 415 -2.05 20.55 11.23
N THR A 416 -2.39 20.43 9.95
CA THR A 416 -1.61 21.00 8.85
C THR A 416 -2.51 21.78 7.90
N THR A 417 -2.08 22.99 7.54
CA THR A 417 -2.75 23.83 6.55
C THR A 417 -1.81 24.16 5.39
N ILE A 418 -2.31 24.12 4.17
CA ILE A 418 -1.60 24.56 2.98
C ILE A 418 -2.43 25.67 2.32
N SER A 419 -1.81 26.81 2.03
CA SER A 419 -2.44 27.96 1.37
C SER A 419 -1.71 28.25 0.07
N VAL A 420 -2.37 28.06 -1.07
CA VAL A 420 -1.80 28.27 -2.40
C VAL A 420 -2.42 29.51 -3.04
N ALA A 421 -1.58 30.44 -3.48
CA ALA A 421 -2.00 31.66 -4.18
C ALA A 421 -3.07 32.47 -3.42
N THR A 422 -2.82 32.76 -2.13
CA THR A 422 -3.76 33.40 -1.20
C THR A 422 -4.40 34.68 -1.74
N HIS A 423 -5.72 34.82 -1.57
CA HIS A 423 -6.41 36.10 -1.77
C HIS A 423 -6.37 36.96 -0.50
N TRP A 424 -6.62 38.26 -0.63
CA TRP A 424 -6.69 39.17 0.51
C TRP A 424 -7.81 38.82 1.50
N PHE A 425 -7.47 38.66 2.78
CA PHE A 425 -8.48 38.46 3.82
C PHE A 425 -9.03 39.80 4.33
N SER A 426 -10.33 39.82 4.62
CA SER A 426 -10.98 40.95 5.28
C SER A 426 -10.68 41.01 6.78
N ASN A 427 -10.30 39.89 7.41
CA ASN A 427 -9.99 39.83 8.84
C ASN A 427 -8.91 38.78 9.17
N TYR A 428 -7.72 39.24 9.54
CA TYR A 428 -6.59 38.38 9.90
C TYR A 428 -6.56 38.01 11.40
N ALA A 429 -7.26 38.74 12.27
CA ALA A 429 -7.12 38.58 13.73
C ALA A 429 -7.49 37.18 14.26
N PRO A 430 -8.57 36.51 13.80
CA PRO A 430 -8.87 35.15 14.23
C PRO A 430 -7.80 34.13 13.80
N LEU A 431 -7.13 34.36 12.66
CA LEU A 431 -6.18 33.41 12.09
C LEU A 431 -4.99 33.17 13.01
N ALA A 432 -4.47 34.20 13.68
CA ALA A 432 -3.35 34.07 14.60
C ALA A 432 -3.67 33.13 15.78
N THR A 433 -4.88 33.25 16.36
CA THR A 433 -5.32 32.37 17.44
C THR A 433 -5.47 30.93 16.96
N TYR A 434 -6.19 30.74 15.85
CA TYR A 434 -6.49 29.40 15.30
C TYR A 434 -5.31 28.76 14.56
N SER A 435 -4.20 29.44 14.30
CA SER A 435 -3.00 28.83 13.73
C SER A 435 -2.08 28.23 14.79
N THR A 436 -2.23 28.63 16.06
CA THR A 436 -1.37 28.14 17.14
C THR A 436 -1.44 26.61 17.26
N GLY A 437 -0.26 25.98 17.30
CA GLY A 437 -0.11 24.52 17.42
C GLY A 437 -0.28 23.74 16.10
N ARG A 438 -0.47 24.42 14.97
CA ARG A 438 -0.56 23.82 13.63
C ARG A 438 0.71 24.09 12.82
N ARG A 439 0.85 23.35 11.72
CA ARG A 439 1.83 23.61 10.67
C ARG A 439 1.20 24.32 9.50
N HIS A 440 1.95 25.22 8.89
CA HIS A 440 1.49 26.05 7.79
C HIS A 440 2.48 26.02 6.64
N TRP A 441 1.98 25.76 5.44
CA TRP A 441 2.71 26.05 4.21
C TRP A 441 1.96 27.09 3.41
N VAL A 442 2.55 28.26 3.23
CA VAL A 442 2.03 29.29 2.34
C VAL A 442 2.88 29.27 1.07
N TRP A 443 2.23 29.06 -0.07
CA TRP A 443 2.88 28.97 -1.38
C TRP A 443 2.30 29.98 -2.35
N HIS A 444 3.15 30.62 -3.14
CA HIS A 444 2.74 31.55 -4.18
C HIS A 444 3.69 31.52 -5.38
N GLY A 445 3.21 31.86 -6.58
CA GLY A 445 4.07 32.15 -7.73
C GLY A 445 4.75 33.52 -7.57
N ALA A 446 6.07 33.61 -7.72
CA ALA A 446 6.77 34.88 -7.46
C ALA A 446 6.37 36.00 -8.44
N ASP A 447 5.92 35.63 -9.64
CA ASP A 447 5.56 36.53 -10.73
C ASP A 447 4.03 36.67 -10.90
N ASP A 448 3.25 36.29 -9.87
CA ASP A 448 1.80 36.43 -9.90
C ASP A 448 1.41 37.93 -9.88
N ALA A 449 0.82 38.39 -10.99
CA ALA A 449 0.33 39.75 -11.17
C ALA A 449 -1.17 39.91 -10.86
N SER A 450 -1.82 38.90 -10.29
CA SER A 450 -3.23 38.94 -9.90
C SER A 450 -3.49 40.06 -8.89
N GLY A 451 -4.41 40.97 -9.22
CA GLY A 451 -4.78 42.07 -8.31
C GLY A 451 -5.46 41.60 -7.02
N THR A 452 -6.12 40.44 -7.04
CA THR A 452 -6.86 39.89 -5.89
C THR A 452 -6.03 38.88 -5.10
N ASN A 453 -5.02 38.27 -5.73
CA ASN A 453 -4.17 37.24 -5.16
C ASN A 453 -2.68 37.57 -5.40
N PRO A 454 -2.17 38.76 -5.04
CA PRO A 454 -0.76 39.05 -5.25
C PRO A 454 0.12 38.27 -4.24
N PRO A 455 1.43 38.08 -4.51
CA PRO A 455 2.38 37.49 -3.58
C PRO A 455 2.33 38.11 -2.17
N ALA A 456 2.07 39.43 -2.11
CA ALA A 456 1.91 40.19 -0.88
C ALA A 456 0.75 39.69 0.01
N ALA A 457 -0.33 39.16 -0.56
CA ALA A 457 -1.44 38.58 0.19
C ALA A 457 -1.02 37.28 0.91
N SER A 458 -0.21 36.44 0.25
CA SER A 458 0.40 35.27 0.88
C SER A 458 1.43 35.66 1.95
N THR A 459 2.25 36.69 1.72
CA THR A 459 3.14 37.23 2.77
C THR A 459 2.35 37.72 3.98
N ALA A 460 1.25 38.45 3.78
CA ALA A 460 0.40 38.94 4.86
C ALA A 460 -0.23 37.79 5.66
N LEU A 461 -0.73 36.75 4.99
CA LEU A 461 -1.19 35.53 5.64
C LEU A 461 -0.06 34.88 6.44
N TYR A 462 1.09 34.61 5.82
CA TYR A 462 2.25 34.01 6.50
C TYR A 462 2.65 34.77 7.76
N ASN A 463 2.70 36.11 7.70
CA ASN A 463 3.05 36.94 8.85
C ASN A 463 2.02 36.87 9.98
N THR A 464 0.74 36.67 9.64
CA THR A 464 -0.35 36.53 10.61
C THR A 464 -0.34 35.18 11.33
N LEU A 465 0.03 34.10 10.63
CA LEU A 465 -0.01 32.75 11.19
C LEU A 465 1.00 32.57 12.33
N ASN A 466 0.60 31.88 13.38
CA ASN A 466 1.45 31.37 14.46
C ASN A 466 1.86 29.92 14.18
N GLY A 467 2.72 29.33 15.01
CA GLY A 467 3.19 27.96 14.84
C GLY A 467 4.30 27.81 13.79
N ASP A 468 4.53 26.57 13.35
CA ASP A 468 5.59 26.27 12.38
C ASP A 468 5.08 26.59 10.98
N LYS A 469 5.78 27.49 10.30
CA LYS A 469 5.31 28.04 9.03
C LYS A 469 6.43 28.16 8.01
N ILE A 470 6.12 27.80 6.77
CA ILE A 470 7.00 27.95 5.61
C ILE A 470 6.32 28.85 4.59
N LEU A 471 7.07 29.79 4.02
CA LEU A 471 6.66 30.59 2.87
C LEU A 471 7.52 30.19 1.67
N THR A 472 6.88 29.88 0.54
CA THR A 472 7.56 29.54 -0.70
C THR A 472 7.07 30.43 -1.82
N PHE A 473 8.02 31.09 -2.50
CA PHE A 473 7.79 31.79 -3.77
C PHE A 473 8.43 31.00 -4.90
N GLN A 474 7.61 30.50 -5.82
CA GLN A 474 8.10 29.80 -7.01
C GLN A 474 8.50 30.82 -8.07
N ALA A 475 9.81 30.94 -8.34
CA ALA A 475 10.32 31.80 -9.40
C ALA A 475 9.75 31.39 -10.77
N GLY A 476 9.39 32.35 -11.62
CA GLY A 476 8.88 32.10 -12.97
C GLY A 476 7.41 31.73 -13.04
N ALA A 477 6.70 31.67 -11.90
CA ALA A 477 5.32 31.18 -11.84
C ALA A 477 4.32 32.30 -11.48
N GLY A 478 3.15 32.28 -12.13
CA GLY A 478 2.04 33.23 -11.90
C GLY A 478 0.80 32.58 -11.26
N HIS A 479 -0.38 33.17 -11.44
CA HIS A 479 -1.66 32.58 -10.98
C HIS A 479 -2.19 31.51 -11.95
N SER A 480 -1.70 30.27 -11.86
CA SER A 480 -2.16 29.21 -12.76
C SER A 480 -2.13 27.82 -12.13
N ALA A 481 -2.74 26.86 -12.82
CA ALA A 481 -2.68 25.45 -12.47
C ALA A 481 -1.23 24.94 -12.33
N VAL A 482 -0.27 25.51 -13.07
CA VAL A 482 1.17 25.19 -12.96
C VAL A 482 1.71 25.47 -11.55
N THR A 483 1.29 26.58 -10.94
CA THR A 483 1.69 26.93 -9.58
C THR A 483 1.10 25.94 -8.57
N VAL A 484 -0.17 25.57 -8.74
CA VAL A 484 -0.82 24.52 -7.91
C VAL A 484 -0.10 23.18 -8.06
N ASP A 485 0.28 22.83 -9.29
CA ASP A 485 0.96 21.57 -9.61
C ASP A 485 2.35 21.49 -9.01
N SER A 486 3.05 22.63 -8.96
CA SER A 486 4.34 22.71 -8.30
C SER A 486 4.27 22.48 -6.79
N VAL A 487 3.21 22.95 -6.13
CA VAL A 487 3.04 22.81 -4.67
C VAL A 487 2.92 21.34 -4.30
N PHE A 488 2.13 20.60 -5.07
CA PHE A 488 1.86 19.19 -4.88
C PHE A 488 2.72 18.29 -5.77
N SER A 489 3.81 18.85 -6.31
CA SER A 489 4.78 18.09 -7.07
C SER A 489 5.36 16.97 -6.21
N LEU A 490 5.50 15.81 -6.84
CA LEU A 490 6.19 14.66 -6.26
C LEU A 490 7.70 14.74 -6.45
N ALA A 491 8.17 15.75 -7.20
CA ALA A 491 9.59 16.00 -7.37
C ALA A 491 10.19 16.42 -6.03
N GLY A 492 11.16 15.63 -5.56
CA GLY A 492 11.82 15.84 -4.27
C GLY A 492 11.76 14.59 -3.40
N THR A 493 12.90 14.27 -2.78
CA THR A 493 13.08 13.07 -1.96
C THR A 493 12.90 13.34 -0.47
N ASP A 494 12.63 14.59 -0.07
CA ASP A 494 12.54 15.01 1.32
C ASP A 494 11.41 16.03 1.56
N SER A 495 11.16 16.36 2.82
CA SER A 495 10.11 17.32 3.22
C SER A 495 10.41 18.78 2.93
N SER A 496 11.63 19.14 2.52
CA SER A 496 11.95 20.52 2.14
C SER A 496 11.37 20.87 0.76
N SER A 497 11.24 19.84 -0.09
CA SER A 497 10.82 19.94 -1.50
C SER A 497 9.50 19.21 -1.77
N ASN A 498 9.20 18.10 -1.10
CA ASN A 498 7.99 17.31 -1.30
C ASN A 498 6.95 17.54 -0.18
N ARG A 499 5.78 18.08 -0.56
CA ARG A 499 4.73 18.49 0.38
C ARG A 499 3.98 17.31 0.96
N TRP A 500 3.85 16.23 0.22
CA TRP A 500 3.24 14.99 0.70
C TRP A 500 4.07 14.38 1.83
N ILE A 501 5.40 14.35 1.67
CA ILE A 501 6.33 13.90 2.73
C ILE A 501 6.28 14.84 3.93
N TRP A 502 6.27 16.16 3.70
CA TRP A 502 6.22 17.13 4.79
C TRP A 502 4.95 17.03 5.64
N MET A 503 3.78 16.84 5.01
CA MET A 503 2.51 16.67 5.73
C MET A 503 2.55 15.49 6.70
N VAL A 504 3.29 14.43 6.37
CA VAL A 504 3.25 13.17 7.14
C VAL A 504 4.43 13.03 8.11
N GLN A 505 5.47 13.87 8.01
CA GLN A 505 6.63 13.79 8.89
C GLN A 505 6.27 13.98 10.38
N SER A 506 6.64 12.98 11.18
CA SER A 506 6.54 12.98 12.62
C SER A 506 7.69 13.80 13.23
N GLY A 507 7.38 14.92 13.89
CA GLY A 507 8.31 15.48 14.90
C GLY A 507 8.94 16.86 14.67
N THR A 508 8.42 17.77 13.85
CA THR A 508 8.88 19.18 13.88
C THR A 508 7.88 20.17 14.44
N SER A 509 6.62 19.77 14.68
CA SER A 509 5.60 20.67 15.20
C SER A 509 5.06 20.31 16.56
N GLY A 510 4.77 21.35 17.33
CA GLY A 510 4.21 21.33 18.68
C GLY A 510 2.80 20.72 18.81
N GLY A 511 2.47 19.64 18.09
CA GLY A 511 1.26 18.85 18.30
C GLY A 511 1.14 18.32 19.74
N SER A 512 2.26 18.27 20.48
CA SER A 512 2.23 18.04 21.93
C SER A 512 1.49 19.14 22.73
N LEU A 513 1.40 20.38 22.24
CA LEU A 513 0.72 21.48 22.93
C LEU A 513 -0.79 21.52 22.66
N LEU A 514 -1.28 20.91 21.56
CA LEU A 514 -2.73 20.79 21.30
C LEU A 514 -3.39 19.63 22.07
N ARG A 515 -2.62 18.80 22.77
CA ARG A 515 -3.14 17.71 23.63
C ARG A 515 -3.81 18.20 24.93
N GLY A 516 -3.79 19.51 25.20
CA GLY A 516 -4.42 20.12 26.38
C GLY A 516 -5.90 20.50 26.20
N GLY A 517 -6.46 20.43 24.98
CA GLY A 517 -7.89 20.57 24.78
C GLY A 517 -8.60 19.29 25.25
N GLU A 518 -9.68 19.44 26.04
CA GLU A 518 -10.55 18.32 26.43
C GLU A 518 -10.73 17.37 25.25
N LEU A 519 -10.43 16.09 25.48
CA LEU A 519 -10.75 15.03 24.54
C LEU A 519 -12.21 15.21 24.16
N LEU A 520 -12.47 15.67 22.93
CA LEU A 520 -13.79 15.59 22.34
C LEU A 520 -14.05 14.09 22.23
N SER A 521 -14.68 13.53 23.26
CA SER A 521 -15.28 12.21 23.20
C SER A 521 -16.40 12.33 22.19
N TYR A 522 -16.04 12.21 20.92
CA TYR A 522 -16.98 12.08 19.85
C TYR A 522 -17.66 10.73 20.07
N LYS A 523 -18.80 10.79 20.75
CA LYS A 523 -19.82 9.75 20.68
C LYS A 523 -20.31 9.78 19.24
N GLN A 524 -19.70 8.93 18.42
CA GLN A 524 -20.25 8.53 17.14
C GLN A 524 -21.76 8.33 17.32
N PRO A 525 -22.63 8.99 16.53
CA PRO A 525 -23.99 8.52 16.40
C PRO A 525 -23.85 7.12 15.82
N ALA A 526 -24.00 6.11 16.66
CA ALA A 526 -23.88 4.72 16.27
C ALA A 526 -24.64 4.55 14.96
N ALA A 527 -23.96 4.07 13.92
CA ALA A 527 -24.64 3.64 12.69
C ALA A 527 -25.88 2.88 13.13
N PRO A 528 -27.10 3.25 12.67
CA PRO A 528 -28.32 2.67 13.21
C PRO A 528 -28.19 1.17 13.05
N LEU A 529 -27.90 0.49 14.16
CA LEU A 529 -27.70 -0.95 14.18
C LEU A 529 -28.94 -1.49 13.49
N LYS A 530 -28.76 -2.21 12.37
CA LYS A 530 -29.87 -2.97 11.79
C LYS A 530 -30.45 -3.73 12.97
N GLN A 531 -31.66 -3.39 13.39
CA GLN A 531 -32.31 -4.06 14.51
C GLN A 531 -32.90 -5.34 13.95
N ALA A 532 -32.85 -6.43 14.71
CA ALA A 532 -33.59 -7.63 14.35
C ALA A 532 -35.08 -7.29 14.20
N ARG A 533 -35.72 -7.84 13.17
CA ARG A 533 -37.14 -7.58 12.87
C ARG A 533 -37.91 -8.88 12.85
N LEU A 534 -39.21 -8.79 13.08
CA LEU A 534 -40.12 -9.90 12.91
C LEU A 534 -41.32 -9.52 12.04
N TYR A 535 -41.83 -10.47 11.26
CA TYR A 535 -43.01 -10.29 10.41
C TYR A 535 -43.64 -11.64 10.04
N PRO A 536 -44.95 -11.72 9.77
CA PRO A 536 -45.93 -10.65 9.99
C PRO A 536 -46.18 -10.42 11.49
N ASN A 537 -46.62 -9.21 11.83
CA ASN A 537 -47.12 -8.85 13.16
C ASN A 537 -48.31 -7.89 12.96
N PRO A 538 -49.58 -8.34 13.17
CA PRO A 538 -49.97 -9.60 13.82
C PRO A 538 -49.65 -10.88 13.02
N ALA A 539 -49.43 -11.98 13.71
CA ALA A 539 -49.05 -13.29 13.17
C ALA A 539 -50.20 -14.29 13.27
N THR A 540 -50.39 -15.12 12.25
CA THR A 540 -51.41 -16.18 12.23
C THR A 540 -50.81 -17.56 12.48
N ASN A 541 -49.99 -18.08 11.57
CA ASN A 541 -49.41 -19.41 11.68
C ASN A 541 -47.91 -19.39 11.93
N TYR A 542 -47.21 -18.37 11.44
CA TYR A 542 -45.76 -18.27 11.54
C TYR A 542 -45.31 -16.82 11.73
N VAL A 543 -44.11 -16.67 12.30
CA VAL A 543 -43.34 -15.43 12.35
C VAL A 543 -41.97 -15.68 11.74
N TYR A 544 -41.56 -14.84 10.80
CA TYR A 544 -40.18 -14.75 10.31
C TYR A 544 -39.39 -13.82 11.22
N VAL A 545 -38.16 -14.21 11.54
CA VAL A 545 -37.20 -13.42 12.31
C VAL A 545 -35.97 -13.16 11.45
N GLU A 546 -35.68 -11.89 11.21
CA GLU A 546 -34.44 -11.43 10.55
C GLU A 546 -33.34 -11.24 11.61
N LEU A 547 -32.29 -12.04 11.49
CA LEU A 547 -31.10 -12.09 12.35
C LEU A 547 -29.87 -11.46 11.69
N ASP A 548 -30.00 -10.84 10.50
CA ASP A 548 -28.92 -10.11 9.78
C ASP A 548 -28.20 -9.07 10.64
N ALA A 549 -28.90 -8.59 11.67
CA ALA A 549 -28.45 -7.68 12.70
C ALA A 549 -27.43 -8.26 13.69
N LEU A 550 -27.32 -9.60 13.75
CA LEU A 550 -26.61 -10.32 14.81
C LEU A 550 -25.37 -11.05 14.27
N PRO A 551 -24.36 -11.33 15.12
CA PRO A 551 -23.18 -12.09 14.72
C PRO A 551 -23.53 -13.44 14.09
N GLN A 552 -22.75 -13.93 13.12
CA GLN A 552 -22.96 -15.28 12.59
C GLN A 552 -22.78 -16.32 13.72
N GLY A 553 -23.76 -17.21 13.90
CA GLY A 553 -23.73 -18.18 14.97
C GLY A 553 -24.98 -19.06 15.03
N ALA A 554 -24.96 -20.01 15.96
CA ALA A 554 -26.12 -20.80 16.32
C ALA A 554 -26.93 -20.06 17.39
N TYR A 555 -28.22 -19.88 17.16
CA TYR A 555 -29.13 -19.18 18.04
C TYR A 555 -30.13 -20.13 18.71
N ARG A 556 -30.45 -19.83 19.97
CA ARG A 556 -31.61 -20.36 20.69
C ARG A 556 -32.73 -19.32 20.62
N ILE A 557 -33.87 -19.70 20.05
CA ILE A 557 -35.04 -18.84 19.93
C ILE A 557 -36.14 -19.38 20.84
N ALA A 558 -36.64 -18.55 21.75
CA ALA A 558 -37.72 -18.89 22.68
C ALA A 558 -38.88 -17.91 22.54
N VAL A 559 -40.10 -18.42 22.45
CA VAL A 559 -41.33 -17.62 22.53
C VAL A 559 -41.91 -17.76 23.93
N THR A 560 -42.15 -16.63 24.60
CA THR A 560 -42.72 -16.54 25.95
C THR A 560 -44.00 -15.73 25.91
N ASP A 561 -44.98 -16.10 26.74
CA ASP A 561 -46.16 -15.26 26.96
C ASP A 561 -45.87 -14.12 27.95
N MET A 562 -46.87 -13.26 28.19
CA MET A 562 -46.75 -12.12 29.09
C MET A 562 -46.54 -12.49 30.57
N SER A 563 -46.74 -13.76 30.95
CA SER A 563 -46.41 -14.27 32.29
C SER A 563 -44.97 -14.77 32.41
N GLY A 564 -44.21 -14.77 31.31
CA GLY A 564 -42.85 -15.31 31.23
C GLY A 564 -42.80 -16.83 31.02
N LYS A 565 -43.96 -17.49 30.82
CA LYS A 565 -44.00 -18.92 30.53
C LYS A 565 -43.55 -19.16 29.09
N VAL A 566 -42.56 -20.05 28.94
CA VAL A 566 -42.02 -20.45 27.63
C VAL A 566 -43.02 -21.36 26.92
N GLN A 567 -43.41 -20.97 25.72
CA GLN A 567 -44.40 -21.67 24.89
C GLN A 567 -43.75 -22.51 23.80
N THR A 568 -42.61 -22.06 23.24
CA THR A 568 -41.89 -22.75 22.18
C THR A 568 -40.40 -22.42 22.26
N VAL A 569 -39.54 -23.40 21.94
CA VAL A 569 -38.08 -23.23 21.87
C VAL A 569 -37.55 -23.90 20.61
N MET A 570 -36.73 -23.18 19.85
CA MET A 570 -35.91 -23.70 18.75
C MET A 570 -34.45 -23.54 19.12
N ASN A 571 -33.67 -24.62 19.02
CA ASN A 571 -32.23 -24.61 19.30
C ASN A 571 -31.44 -24.70 18.00
N ASN A 572 -30.20 -24.21 18.03
CA ASN A 572 -29.26 -24.34 16.92
C ASN A 572 -29.78 -23.76 15.59
N VAL A 573 -30.52 -22.64 15.67
CA VAL A 573 -30.97 -21.89 14.49
C VAL A 573 -29.76 -21.23 13.86
N LYS A 574 -29.48 -21.57 12.60
CA LYS A 574 -28.37 -21.02 11.81
C LYS A 574 -28.94 -20.26 10.61
N GLY A 575 -28.19 -19.25 10.15
CA GLY A 575 -28.58 -18.43 9.02
C GLY A 575 -29.12 -17.06 9.42
N THR A 576 -29.46 -16.28 8.41
CA THR A 576 -29.90 -14.89 8.53
C THR A 576 -31.38 -14.75 8.82
N ASN A 577 -32.18 -15.74 8.43
CA ASN A 577 -33.63 -15.73 8.61
C ASN A 577 -34.11 -17.07 9.18
N CYS A 578 -35.09 -17.04 10.07
CA CYS A 578 -35.76 -18.25 10.53
C CYS A 578 -37.27 -18.08 10.66
N GLN A 579 -38.00 -19.17 10.43
CA GLN A 579 -39.44 -19.23 10.60
C GLN A 579 -39.79 -19.92 11.93
N VAL A 580 -40.61 -19.29 12.74
CA VAL A 580 -41.13 -19.83 14.00
C VAL A 580 -42.61 -20.14 13.83
N ASP A 581 -43.00 -21.41 14.01
CA ASP A 581 -44.40 -21.83 14.01
C ASP A 581 -45.07 -21.37 15.30
N VAL A 582 -46.12 -20.56 15.16
CA VAL A 582 -46.93 -20.00 16.25
C VAL A 582 -48.39 -20.44 16.17
N SER A 583 -48.74 -21.35 15.26
CA SER A 583 -50.12 -21.77 14.97
C SER A 583 -50.87 -22.33 16.19
N ARG A 584 -50.13 -22.97 17.11
CA ARG A 584 -50.67 -23.58 18.35
C ARG A 584 -50.80 -22.61 19.52
N LEU A 585 -50.31 -21.38 19.38
CA LEU A 585 -50.39 -20.38 20.44
C LEU A 585 -51.82 -19.79 20.49
N PRO A 586 -52.44 -19.66 21.67
CA PRO A 586 -53.67 -18.91 21.83
C PRO A 586 -53.51 -17.46 21.34
N LYS A 587 -54.61 -16.82 20.92
CA LYS A 587 -54.61 -15.40 20.56
C LYS A 587 -54.09 -14.56 21.74
N GLY A 588 -53.15 -13.64 21.49
CA GLY A 588 -52.52 -12.87 22.56
C GLY A 588 -51.16 -12.28 22.18
N MET A 589 -50.54 -11.60 23.14
CA MET A 589 -49.22 -10.97 22.98
C MET A 589 -48.11 -11.90 23.47
N TYR A 590 -47.01 -11.96 22.71
CA TYR A 590 -45.85 -12.81 23.00
C TYR A 590 -44.54 -12.05 22.84
N ILE A 591 -43.51 -12.54 23.52
CA ILE A 591 -42.11 -12.08 23.42
C ILE A 591 -41.29 -13.21 22.81
N LEU A 592 -40.67 -12.94 21.66
CA LEU A 592 -39.66 -13.79 21.04
C LEU A 592 -38.27 -13.32 21.50
N GLN A 593 -37.50 -14.23 22.08
CA GLN A 593 -36.14 -13.99 22.55
C GLN A 593 -35.15 -14.85 21.75
N ALA A 594 -34.12 -14.24 21.17
CA ALA A 594 -33.03 -14.96 20.49
C ALA A 594 -31.71 -14.77 21.24
N GLU A 595 -31.04 -15.87 21.56
CA GLU A 595 -29.80 -15.94 22.34
C GLU A 595 -28.73 -16.69 21.56
N GLY A 596 -27.61 -16.03 21.25
CA GLY A 596 -26.53 -16.62 20.46
C GLY A 596 -25.49 -15.57 20.09
N GLY A 597 -24.27 -16.00 19.74
CA GLY A 597 -23.20 -15.07 19.33
C GLY A 597 -22.85 -14.00 20.38
N GLY A 598 -23.08 -14.26 21.66
CA GLY A 598 -22.87 -13.29 22.75
C GLY A 598 -23.91 -12.15 22.81
N LYS A 599 -25.02 -12.25 22.06
CA LYS A 599 -26.11 -11.28 22.04
C LYS A 599 -27.42 -11.91 22.52
N ASN A 600 -28.28 -11.08 23.09
CA ASN A 600 -29.66 -11.40 23.47
C ASN A 600 -30.56 -10.31 22.91
N ILE A 601 -31.53 -10.70 22.07
CA ILE A 601 -32.54 -9.79 21.53
C ILE A 601 -33.93 -10.22 21.96
N ARG A 602 -34.84 -9.25 22.09
CA ARG A 602 -36.25 -9.46 22.43
C ARG A 602 -37.12 -8.68 21.48
N LEU A 603 -38.05 -9.37 20.84
CA LEU A 603 -39.01 -8.82 19.89
C LEU A 603 -40.43 -9.18 20.34
N LYS A 604 -41.37 -8.23 20.24
CA LYS A 604 -42.77 -8.44 20.62
C LYS A 604 -43.63 -8.67 19.39
N PHE A 605 -44.58 -9.60 19.46
CA PHE A 605 -45.58 -9.80 18.42
C PHE A 605 -46.96 -10.17 18.97
N LEU A 606 -47.99 -9.93 18.17
CA LEU A 606 -49.38 -10.29 18.44
C LEU A 606 -49.75 -11.55 17.64
N LYS A 607 -50.41 -12.52 18.27
CA LYS A 607 -50.98 -13.72 17.63
C LYS A 607 -52.48 -13.53 17.47
N GLU A 608 -52.98 -13.77 16.25
CA GLU A 608 -54.41 -13.69 15.88
C GLU A 608 -55.07 -15.03 15.59
#